data_AF-A0A838MUZ0-F1
#
_entry.id   AF-A0A838MUZ0-F1
#
_cell.length_a   1.000
_cell.length_b   1.000
_cell.length_c   1.000
_cell.angle_alpha   90.00
_cell.angle_beta   90.00
_cell.angle_gamma   90.00
#
_symmetry.space_group_name_H-M   'P 1'
#
loop_
_entity.id
_entity.type
_entity.pdbx_description
1 polymer ?
#
loop_
_entity_poly.entity_id
_entity_poly.type
_entity_poly.pdbx_seq_one_letter_code
_entity_poly.pdbx_strand_id
1 'polypeptide(L)'
;MPVATTDYLAAIAHLPTGAVLRVDDVTWDEYEQLLADLGEGYAVRIFYDRGRMEIMAPASTHEKPKSVLHTLVGVLRDELDIDVESLGSTTLKKELRAKGTEPDDCFYVQNAPLVIGKEEFDFQHDPPPDIVVEIDRTNA
;
A
#
# COMPACT_ATOMS: atom_id res chain seq x y z
N MET A 1 -5.10 -7.15 26.78
CA MET A 1 -6.55 -7.23 26.48
C MET A 1 -6.64 -7.12 24.97
N PRO A 2 -7.26 -8.05 24.24
CA PRO A 2 -7.49 -7.87 22.81
C PRO A 2 -8.31 -6.59 22.62
N VAL A 3 -7.85 -5.70 21.75
CA VAL A 3 -8.58 -4.47 21.41
C VAL A 3 -9.60 -4.89 20.37
N ALA A 4 -10.88 -4.59 20.60
CA ALA A 4 -11.92 -5.00 19.66
C ALA A 4 -11.72 -4.23 18.34
N THR A 5 -11.93 -4.87 17.19
CA THR A 5 -11.75 -4.24 15.87
C THR A 5 -12.55 -2.94 15.71
N THR A 6 -13.70 -2.85 16.39
CA THR A 6 -14.53 -1.64 16.49
C THR A 6 -13.78 -0.43 17.07
N ASP A 7 -12.82 -0.66 17.97
CA ASP A 7 -12.00 0.41 18.57
C ASP A 7 -10.99 0.97 17.56
N TYR A 8 -10.46 0.13 16.65
CA TYR A 8 -9.57 0.60 15.57
C TYR A 8 -10.32 1.45 14.56
N LEU A 9 -11.53 1.03 14.14
CA LEU A 9 -12.36 1.82 13.21
C LEU A 9 -12.72 3.19 13.79
N ALA A 10 -13.05 3.25 15.08
CA ALA A 10 -13.32 4.50 15.77
C ALA A 10 -12.09 5.42 15.82
N ALA A 11 -10.89 4.85 16.06
CA ALA A 11 -9.64 5.60 16.03
C ALA A 11 -9.29 6.12 14.63
N ILE A 12 -9.48 5.29 13.60
CA ILE A 12 -9.28 5.64 12.18
C ILE A 12 -10.20 6.81 11.78
N ALA A 13 -11.47 6.78 12.18
CA ALA A 13 -12.44 7.83 11.85
C ALA A 13 -12.07 9.22 12.42
N HIS A 14 -11.24 9.26 13.47
CA HIS A 14 -10.79 10.50 14.11
C HIS A 14 -9.30 10.79 13.87
N LEU A 15 -8.63 10.00 13.03
CA LEU A 15 -7.21 10.15 12.75
C LEU A 15 -6.99 11.43 11.93
N PRO A 16 -6.21 12.41 12.43
CA PRO A 16 -5.92 13.61 11.66
C PRO A 16 -5.16 13.27 10.37
N THR A 17 -5.42 14.03 9.31
CA THR A 17 -4.69 13.89 8.05
C THR A 17 -3.17 14.01 8.26
N GLY A 18 -2.41 13.05 7.74
CA GLY A 18 -0.95 12.98 7.90
C GLY A 18 -0.47 12.40 9.22
N ALA A 19 -1.37 12.01 10.13
CA ALA A 19 -1.00 11.35 11.38
C ALA A 19 -0.78 9.84 11.19
N VAL A 20 0.05 9.27 12.05
CA VAL A 20 0.31 7.83 12.16
C VAL A 20 -0.13 7.35 13.53
N LEU A 21 -1.04 6.40 13.57
CA LEU A 21 -1.41 5.65 14.76
C LEU A 21 -0.58 4.37 14.83
N ARG A 22 0.11 4.13 15.94
CA ARG A 22 0.88 2.91 16.18
C ARG A 22 0.23 2.08 17.27
N VAL A 23 0.07 0.80 17.00
CA VAL A 23 -0.49 -0.18 17.92
C VAL A 23 0.45 -1.37 17.97
N ASP A 24 0.93 -1.70 19.15
CA ASP A 24 1.75 -2.89 19.38
C ASP A 24 0.86 -4.03 19.92
N ASP A 25 1.38 -5.26 19.89
CA ASP A 25 0.73 -6.50 20.34
C ASP A 25 -0.56 -6.88 19.58
N VAL A 26 -0.66 -6.48 18.30
CA VAL A 26 -1.80 -6.82 17.42
C VAL A 26 -1.60 -8.20 16.82
N THR A 27 -2.57 -9.09 16.93
CA THR A 27 -2.49 -10.41 16.29
C THR A 27 -2.72 -10.34 14.78
N TRP A 28 -2.27 -11.37 14.05
CA TRP A 28 -2.53 -11.46 12.61
C TRP A 28 -4.03 -11.48 12.30
N ASP A 29 -4.82 -12.24 13.07
CA ASP A 29 -6.27 -12.34 12.91
C ASP A 29 -6.97 -10.98 13.13
N GLU A 30 -6.52 -10.19 14.10
CA GLU A 30 -7.04 -8.83 14.34
C GLU A 30 -6.72 -7.89 13.16
N TYR A 31 -5.53 -8.01 12.57
CA TYR A 31 -5.13 -7.26 11.38
C TYR A 31 -5.97 -7.65 10.15
N GLU A 32 -6.19 -8.95 9.90
CA GLU A 32 -7.02 -9.40 8.78
C GLU A 32 -8.48 -9.00 8.95
N GLN A 33 -9.02 -9.10 10.17
CA GLN A 33 -10.38 -8.65 10.46
C GLN A 33 -10.53 -7.14 10.25
N LEU A 34 -9.54 -6.34 10.67
CA LEU A 34 -9.55 -4.89 10.44
C LEU A 34 -9.56 -4.55 8.94
N LEU A 35 -8.75 -5.24 8.14
CA LEU A 35 -8.74 -5.06 6.69
C LEU A 35 -10.08 -5.44 6.04
N ALA A 36 -10.70 -6.53 6.50
CA ALA A 36 -12.01 -6.95 6.02
C ALA A 36 -13.11 -5.94 6.39
N ASP A 37 -13.06 -5.39 7.60
CA ASP A 37 -14.03 -4.42 8.10
C ASP A 37 -13.90 -3.04 7.43
N LEU A 38 -12.70 -2.65 7.01
CA LEU A 38 -12.45 -1.41 6.26
C LEU A 38 -12.99 -1.51 4.82
N GLY A 39 -12.77 -2.63 4.14
CA GLY A 39 -13.13 -2.74 2.72
C GLY A 39 -12.45 -1.67 1.84
N GLU A 40 -12.97 -1.44 0.63
CA GLU A 40 -12.34 -0.57 -0.38
C GLU A 40 -12.56 0.95 -0.16
N GLY A 41 -13.25 1.34 0.91
CA GLY A 41 -13.76 2.72 1.08
C GLY A 41 -12.96 3.64 2.00
N TYR A 42 -12.03 3.11 2.79
CA TYR A 42 -11.29 3.92 3.76
C TYR A 42 -9.95 4.36 3.21
N ALA A 43 -9.76 5.67 3.13
CA ALA A 43 -8.50 6.30 2.70
C ALA A 43 -7.46 6.29 3.85
N VAL A 44 -7.10 5.12 4.37
CA VAL A 44 -5.99 4.94 5.32
C VAL A 44 -5.10 3.79 4.85
N ARG A 45 -3.78 3.91 5.07
CA ARG A 45 -2.83 2.83 4.83
C ARG A 45 -2.55 2.08 6.11
N ILE A 46 -2.44 0.76 6.04
CA ILE A 46 -2.16 -0.07 7.20
C ILE A 46 -0.93 -0.93 6.91
N PHE A 47 0.08 -0.76 7.76
CA PHE A 47 1.30 -1.56 7.76
C PHE A 47 1.27 -2.51 8.95
N TYR A 48 1.73 -3.74 8.75
CA TYR A 48 1.85 -4.72 9.82
C TYR A 48 3.21 -5.43 9.75
N ASP A 49 3.92 -5.46 10.88
CA ASP A 49 5.18 -6.19 11.06
C ASP A 49 5.18 -6.88 12.43
N ARG A 50 4.91 -8.20 12.43
CA ARG A 50 5.10 -9.10 13.58
C ARG A 50 4.53 -8.58 14.91
N GLY A 51 3.28 -8.12 14.90
CA GLY A 51 2.60 -7.63 16.09
C GLY A 51 2.58 -6.12 16.22
N ARG A 52 3.36 -5.40 15.41
CA ARG A 52 3.28 -3.95 15.29
C ARG A 52 2.41 -3.58 14.09
N MET A 53 1.38 -2.80 14.33
CA MET A 53 0.52 -2.23 13.30
C MET A 53 0.69 -0.71 13.27
N GLU A 54 0.88 -0.14 12.09
CA GLU A 54 0.89 1.30 11.86
C GLU A 54 -0.24 1.67 10.89
N ILE A 55 -1.12 2.58 11.30
CA ILE A 55 -2.23 3.09 10.50
C ILE A 55 -1.96 4.56 10.17
N MET A 56 -1.88 4.89 8.89
CA MET A 56 -1.57 6.22 8.40
C MET A 56 -2.76 6.79 7.64
N ALA A 57 -3.18 8.01 7.99
CA ALA A 57 -4.11 8.78 7.17
C ALA A 57 -3.30 9.56 6.10
N PRO A 58 -3.22 9.10 4.84
CA PRO A 58 -2.52 9.81 3.78
C PRO A 58 -3.08 11.22 3.63
N ALA A 59 -2.20 12.21 3.52
CA ALA A 59 -2.62 13.55 3.16
C ALA A 59 -3.01 13.60 1.68
N SER A 60 -4.11 14.26 1.33
CA SER A 60 -4.56 14.49 -0.05
C SER A 60 -3.53 15.22 -0.95
N THR A 61 -2.35 15.56 -0.41
CA THR A 61 -1.18 16.10 -1.09
C THR A 61 -0.27 15.06 -1.77
N HIS A 62 -0.49 13.75 -1.63
CA HIS A 62 0.34 12.72 -2.30
C HIS A 62 0.04 12.52 -3.80
N GLU A 63 -1.08 13.05 -4.31
CA GLU A 63 -1.46 12.89 -5.72
C GLU A 63 -0.50 13.61 -6.68
N LYS A 64 0.00 14.80 -6.31
CA LYS A 64 0.84 15.59 -7.21
C LYS A 64 2.18 14.91 -7.53
N PRO A 65 2.98 14.45 -6.54
CA PRO A 65 4.22 13.73 -6.84
C PRO A 65 3.98 12.42 -7.59
N LYS A 66 2.92 11.66 -7.25
CA LYS A 66 2.53 10.45 -7.97
C LYS A 66 2.23 10.72 -9.44
N SER A 67 1.39 11.72 -9.71
CA SER A 67 1.03 12.11 -11.07
C SER A 67 2.25 12.53 -11.91
N VAL A 68 3.23 13.23 -11.31
CA VAL A 68 4.48 13.58 -11.98
C VAL A 68 5.31 12.33 -12.30
N LEU A 69 5.41 11.39 -11.37
CA LEU A 69 6.11 10.12 -11.57
C LEU A 69 5.45 9.25 -12.65
N HIS A 70 4.13 9.06 -12.61
CA HIS A 70 3.39 8.36 -13.66
C HIS A 70 3.60 9.00 -15.03
N THR A 71 3.56 10.34 -15.11
CA THR A 71 3.79 11.06 -16.37
C THR A 71 5.19 10.79 -16.90
N LEU A 72 6.21 10.86 -16.04
CA LEU A 72 7.59 10.59 -16.42
C LEU A 72 7.79 9.15 -16.88
N VAL A 73 7.24 8.19 -16.14
CA VAL A 73 7.32 6.76 -16.48
C VAL A 73 6.61 6.48 -17.80
N GLY A 74 5.44 7.09 -18.04
CA GLY A 74 4.74 6.99 -19.32
C GLY A 74 5.56 7.52 -20.51
N VAL A 75 6.20 8.68 -20.36
CA VAL A 75 7.11 9.22 -21.40
C VAL A 75 8.30 8.28 -21.62
N LEU A 76 8.93 7.77 -20.56
CA LEU A 76 10.06 6.85 -20.70
C LEU A 76 9.66 5.53 -21.36
N ARG A 77 8.49 4.99 -21.02
CA ARG A 77 7.91 3.81 -21.66
C ARG A 77 7.77 4.02 -23.17
N ASP A 78 7.16 5.14 -23.56
CA ASP A 78 6.91 5.46 -24.97
C ASP A 78 8.21 5.73 -25.76
N GLU A 79 9.16 6.47 -25.18
CA GLU A 79 10.43 6.82 -25.84
C GLU A 79 11.41 5.66 -25.93
N LEU A 80 11.37 4.72 -24.97
CA LEU A 80 12.26 3.56 -24.93
C LEU A 80 11.65 2.29 -25.53
N ASP A 81 10.37 2.32 -25.91
CA ASP A 81 9.60 1.17 -26.43
C ASP A 81 9.71 -0.06 -25.50
N ILE A 82 9.51 0.18 -24.20
CA ILE A 82 9.51 -0.85 -23.17
C ILE A 82 8.14 -0.98 -22.53
N ASP A 83 7.77 -2.17 -22.09
CA ASP A 83 6.54 -2.38 -21.33
C ASP A 83 6.72 -1.94 -19.89
N VAL A 84 5.76 -1.16 -19.38
CA VAL A 84 5.69 -0.77 -17.97
C VAL A 84 4.25 -0.83 -17.49
N GLU A 85 4.02 -1.52 -16.38
CA GLU A 85 2.72 -1.61 -15.70
C GLU A 85 2.82 -1.05 -14.29
N SER A 86 1.80 -0.31 -13.84
CA SER A 86 1.75 0.25 -12.49
C SER A 86 0.62 -0.36 -11.67
N LEU A 87 0.94 -0.76 -10.43
CA LEU A 87 -0.05 -1.20 -9.44
C LEU A 87 -0.11 -0.14 -8.34
N GLY A 88 -0.96 0.87 -8.57
CA GLY A 88 -1.18 1.94 -7.58
C GLY A 88 -2.08 1.46 -6.44
N SER A 89 -1.75 1.84 -5.21
CA SER A 89 -2.54 1.67 -3.96
C SER A 89 -3.09 0.25 -3.66
N THR A 90 -2.69 -0.78 -4.40
CA THR A 90 -3.10 -2.16 -4.11
C THR A 90 -2.32 -2.69 -2.92
N THR A 91 -3.03 -3.18 -1.90
CA THR A 91 -2.42 -3.77 -0.70
C THR A 91 -1.57 -4.99 -1.05
N LEU A 92 -0.24 -4.88 -0.99
CA LEU A 92 0.66 -6.02 -1.19
C LEU A 92 0.73 -6.84 0.10
N LYS A 93 0.06 -8.00 0.13
CA LYS A 93 0.04 -8.90 1.30
C LYS A 93 0.96 -10.11 1.07
N LYS A 94 1.83 -10.41 2.04
CA LYS A 94 2.59 -11.66 2.07
C LYS A 94 2.46 -12.36 3.43
N GLU A 95 1.46 -13.23 3.52
CA GLU A 95 1.07 -14.00 4.71
C GLU A 95 2.24 -14.79 5.32
N LEU A 96 3.04 -15.49 4.49
CA LEU A 96 4.19 -16.30 4.92
C LEU A 96 5.28 -15.53 5.71
N ARG A 97 5.30 -14.20 5.64
CA ARG A 97 6.27 -13.36 6.36
C ARG A 97 5.64 -12.44 7.40
N ALA A 98 4.30 -12.49 7.57
CA ALA A 98 3.54 -11.57 8.41
C ALA A 98 3.89 -10.11 8.12
N LYS A 99 3.99 -9.76 6.83
CA LYS A 99 4.28 -8.41 6.34
C LYS A 99 3.21 -7.99 5.33
N GLY A 100 2.50 -6.92 5.64
CA GLY A 100 1.66 -6.17 4.71
C GLY A 100 2.25 -4.77 4.55
N THR A 101 2.53 -4.36 3.31
CA THR A 101 3.01 -3.01 3.01
C THR A 101 2.27 -2.49 1.80
N GLU A 102 1.77 -1.26 1.89
CA GLU A 102 1.15 -0.58 0.76
C GLU A 102 2.10 0.51 0.30
N PRO A 103 2.87 0.29 -0.78
CA PRO A 103 3.71 1.34 -1.30
C PRO A 103 2.85 2.48 -1.84
N ASP A 104 3.42 3.69 -1.88
CA ASP A 104 2.78 4.82 -2.57
C ASP A 104 2.45 4.46 -4.03
N ASP A 105 3.39 3.80 -4.70
CA ASP A 105 3.23 3.29 -6.06
C ASP A 105 4.26 2.19 -6.34
N CYS A 106 4.04 1.39 -7.37
CA CYS A 106 5.05 0.45 -7.85
C CYS A 106 4.94 0.20 -9.35
N PHE A 107 6.09 -0.11 -9.96
CA PHE A 107 6.19 -0.36 -11.39
C PHE A 107 6.81 -1.73 -11.68
N TYR A 108 6.17 -2.44 -12.58
CA TYR A 108 6.70 -3.62 -13.26
C TYR A 108 7.31 -3.15 -14.57
N VAL A 109 8.57 -3.51 -14.80
CA VAL A 109 9.34 -3.13 -15.99
C VAL A 109 9.88 -4.40 -16.65
N GLN A 110 10.77 -5.13 -15.99
CA GLN A 110 11.26 -6.42 -16.49
C GLN A 110 10.20 -7.51 -16.33
N ASN A 111 9.41 -7.42 -15.26
CA ASN A 111 8.33 -8.34 -14.97
C ASN A 111 7.01 -7.94 -15.65
N ALA A 112 6.95 -6.82 -16.38
CA ALA A 112 5.72 -6.33 -17.02
C ALA A 112 5.03 -7.41 -17.90
N PRO A 113 5.74 -8.15 -18.78
CA PRO A 113 5.10 -9.17 -19.62
C PRO A 113 4.41 -10.30 -18.85
N LEU A 114 4.76 -10.50 -17.57
CA LEU A 114 4.19 -11.54 -16.72
C LEU A 114 2.90 -11.09 -16.01
N VAL A 115 2.58 -9.79 -16.07
CA VAL A 115 1.53 -9.17 -15.27
C VAL A 115 0.56 -8.28 -16.06
N ILE A 116 0.92 -7.87 -17.29
CA ILE A 116 0.03 -7.11 -18.19
C ILE A 116 -1.32 -7.83 -18.32
N GLY A 117 -2.40 -7.07 -18.11
CA GLY A 117 -3.78 -7.55 -18.25
C GLY A 117 -4.29 -8.42 -17.10
N LYS A 118 -3.53 -8.58 -16.01
CA LYS A 118 -4.02 -9.21 -14.78
C LYS A 118 -4.78 -8.19 -13.92
N GLU A 119 -5.99 -8.57 -13.50
CA GLU A 119 -6.81 -7.78 -12.58
C GLU A 119 -6.60 -8.20 -11.11
N GLU A 120 -6.23 -9.47 -10.89
CA GLU A 120 -5.93 -10.03 -9.56
C GLU A 120 -4.48 -10.50 -9.49
N PHE A 121 -3.80 -10.22 -8.37
CA PHE A 121 -2.40 -10.56 -8.13
C PHE A 121 -2.26 -11.52 -6.94
N ASP A 122 -1.60 -12.64 -7.18
CA ASP A 122 -1.21 -13.60 -6.14
C ASP A 122 0.30 -13.59 -5.94
N PHE A 123 0.77 -12.95 -4.87
CA PHE A 123 2.20 -12.84 -4.53
C PHE A 123 2.89 -14.15 -4.13
N GLN A 124 2.17 -15.27 -4.09
CA GLN A 124 2.77 -16.60 -4.01
C GLN A 124 3.30 -17.07 -5.37
N HIS A 125 2.68 -16.63 -6.46
CA HIS A 125 2.95 -17.10 -7.82
C HIS A 125 3.43 -15.99 -8.76
N ASP A 126 2.92 -14.77 -8.59
CA ASP A 126 3.26 -13.60 -9.39
C ASP A 126 4.56 -12.94 -8.90
N PRO A 127 5.35 -12.39 -9.83
CA PRO A 127 6.58 -11.70 -9.47
C PRO A 127 6.26 -10.43 -8.66
N PRO A 128 7.16 -10.02 -7.75
CA PRO A 128 7.06 -8.70 -7.13
C PRO A 128 7.33 -7.60 -8.18
N PRO A 129 6.92 -6.34 -7.90
CA PRO A 129 7.30 -5.21 -8.74
C PRO A 129 8.82 -5.04 -8.80
N ASP A 130 9.31 -4.52 -9.92
CA ASP A 130 10.74 -4.22 -10.11
C ASP A 130 11.15 -2.95 -9.36
N ILE A 131 10.22 -1.99 -9.26
CA ILE A 131 10.43 -0.69 -8.64
C ILE A 131 9.31 -0.45 -7.63
N VAL A 132 9.68 -0.10 -6.40
CA VAL A 132 8.77 0.36 -5.35
C VAL A 132 9.03 1.83 -5.08
N VAL A 133 7.97 2.63 -5.05
CA VAL A 133 8.04 4.07 -4.79
C VAL A 133 7.41 4.36 -3.43
N GLU A 134 8.14 5.13 -2.63
CA GLU A 134 7.67 5.71 -1.39
C GLU A 134 7.86 7.23 -1.45
N ILE A 135 6.82 7.99 -1.14
CA ILE A 135 6.88 9.45 -1.14
C ILE A 135 7.01 9.92 0.30
N ASP A 136 8.26 10.09 0.74
CA ASP A 136 8.54 10.69 2.04
C ASP A 136 8.43 12.22 1.95
N ARG A 137 7.68 12.81 2.88
CA ARG A 137 7.81 14.23 3.20
C ARG A 137 8.58 14.34 4.51
N THR A 138 9.90 14.45 4.41
CA THR A 138 10.68 14.97 5.52
C THR A 138 10.28 16.44 5.70
N ASN A 139 9.69 16.77 6.84
CA ASN A 139 9.33 18.15 7.20
C ASN A 139 10.55 19.07 7.02
N ALA A 140 10.32 20.23 6.37
CA ALA A 140 11.15 21.42 6.51
C ALA A 140 10.43 22.40 7.44
#